data_AF-A0A5A9PMX9-F1
#
_entry.id   AF-A0A5A9PMX9-F1
#
_cell.length_a   1.000
_cell.length_b   1.000
_cell.length_c   1.000
_cell.angle_alpha   90.00
_cell.angle_beta   90.00
_cell.angle_gamma   90.00
#
_symmetry.space_group_name_H-M   'P 1'
#
loop_
_entity.id
_entity.type
_entity.pdbx_description
1 polymer ?
#
loop_
_entity_poly.entity_id
_entity_poly.type
_entity_poly.pdbx_seq_one_letter_code
_entity_poly.pdbx_strand_id
1 'polypeptide(L)'
;MKTTLSVLLFLSLCGLNFSLFRKHLHVNRSLSWNEAQKYCREHHYDLSTLTSKEAHQVIKYQDINYWAVWVGLYKIPKSLLEWIWSGGENEPYFWSSDEPNYLDLEDCAGMVTSNSLLLNINCHTHFTFFCMDLFELILVKQNKTWEGALDYCRENYIDLVSITSENITTDVKTNTMTSQTLYVWTGLRFLAGHWFWVNGDEYENGSQNIPLQCPANNLRCAAVDTTLKVLKPQDCEEHLNFFCINMKS
;
A
#
# COMPACT_ATOMS: atom_id res chain seq x y z
N MET A 1 -52.02 -13.86 27.82
CA MET A 1 -50.69 -13.24 28.01
C MET A 1 -49.81 -13.64 26.83
N LYS A 2 -49.50 -12.69 25.93
CA LYS A 2 -48.56 -12.90 24.82
C LYS A 2 -47.23 -12.30 25.23
N THR A 3 -46.22 -13.12 25.49
CA THR A 3 -44.85 -12.69 25.74
C THR A 3 -44.14 -12.57 24.40
N THR A 4 -43.90 -11.34 23.95
CA THR A 4 -43.03 -11.04 22.80
C THR A 4 -41.58 -11.19 23.25
N LEU A 5 -40.88 -12.15 22.67
CA LEU A 5 -39.44 -12.35 22.85
C LEU A 5 -38.72 -11.43 21.86
N SER A 6 -38.26 -10.26 22.32
CA SER A 6 -37.39 -9.39 21.52
C SER A 6 -35.98 -9.98 21.51
N VAL A 7 -35.61 -10.61 20.40
CA VAL A 7 -34.22 -11.03 20.14
C VAL A 7 -33.44 -9.78 19.72
N LEU A 8 -32.66 -9.22 20.65
CA LEU A 8 -31.67 -8.19 20.35
C LEU A 8 -30.49 -8.85 19.62
N LEU A 9 -30.45 -8.71 18.29
CA LEU A 9 -29.25 -8.94 17.49
C LEU A 9 -28.22 -7.88 17.87
N PHE A 10 -27.33 -8.23 18.80
CA PHE A 10 -26.06 -7.53 18.93
C PHE A 10 -25.27 -7.81 17.65
N LEU A 11 -25.37 -6.91 16.67
CA LEU A 11 -24.34 -6.73 15.66
C LEU A 11 -23.07 -6.35 16.43
N SER A 12 -22.33 -7.37 16.82
CA SER A 12 -20.92 -7.26 17.12
C SER A 12 -20.29 -6.66 15.87
N LEU A 13 -20.12 -5.33 15.87
CA LEU A 13 -19.05 -4.66 15.14
C LEU A 13 -17.74 -5.17 15.77
N CYS A 14 -17.45 -6.45 15.56
CA CYS A 14 -16.11 -6.95 15.61
C CYS A 14 -15.41 -6.11 14.54
N GLY A 15 -14.62 -5.13 14.99
CA GLY A 15 -13.92 -4.20 14.11
C GLY A 15 -13.34 -5.02 12.97
N LEU A 16 -13.85 -4.78 11.77
CA LEU A 16 -13.21 -5.30 10.59
C LEU A 16 -11.84 -4.65 10.62
N ASN A 17 -10.84 -5.40 11.10
CA ASN A 17 -9.44 -5.05 10.94
C ASN A 17 -9.18 -5.16 9.44
N PHE A 18 -9.63 -4.15 8.70
CA PHE A 18 -9.28 -3.97 7.31
C PHE A 18 -7.79 -3.67 7.32
N SER A 19 -7.00 -4.55 6.69
CA SER A 19 -5.60 -4.25 6.48
C SER A 19 -5.51 -3.15 5.45
N LEU A 20 -4.95 -2.02 5.89
CA LEU A 20 -4.66 -0.89 5.03
C LEU A 20 -3.22 -0.97 4.59
N PHE A 21 -3.00 -0.79 3.30
CA PHE A 21 -1.66 -0.63 2.76
C PHE A 21 -1.55 0.69 2.02
N ARG A 22 -0.34 1.23 2.02
CA ARG A 22 -0.01 2.51 1.42
C ARG A 22 0.64 2.31 0.06
N LYS A 23 0.32 3.18 -0.89
CA LYS A 23 1.14 3.39 -2.08
C LYS A 23 1.74 4.80 -2.02
N HIS A 24 3.02 4.91 -2.34
CA HIS A 24 3.75 6.17 -2.30
C HIS A 24 4.00 6.68 -3.72
N LEU A 25 3.72 7.95 -3.95
CA LEU A 25 3.84 8.60 -5.25
C LEU A 25 4.78 9.78 -5.13
N HIS A 26 5.87 9.77 -5.91
CA HIS A 26 6.77 10.92 -6.01
C HIS A 26 6.10 12.02 -6.84
N VAL A 27 6.05 13.21 -6.28
CA VAL A 27 5.56 14.41 -6.96
C VAL A 27 6.75 15.32 -7.25
N ASN A 28 7.12 15.42 -8.53
CA ASN A 28 8.20 16.27 -9.00
C ASN A 28 7.76 17.75 -9.10
N ARG A 29 7.38 18.33 -7.96
CA ARG A 29 7.10 19.77 -7.78
C ARG A 29 7.85 20.27 -6.55
N SER A 30 8.55 21.38 -6.68
CA SER A 30 9.30 21.97 -5.57
C SER A 30 8.39 22.90 -4.77
N LEU A 31 7.98 22.48 -3.57
CA LEU A 31 7.03 23.19 -2.71
C LEU A 31 7.51 23.23 -1.25
N SER A 32 7.01 24.17 -0.47
CA SER A 32 7.16 24.15 0.99
C SER A 32 6.44 22.93 1.60
N TRP A 33 6.77 22.54 2.84
CA TRP A 33 6.13 21.37 3.47
C TRP A 33 4.60 21.52 3.56
N ASN A 34 4.11 22.69 3.99
CA ASN A 34 2.68 22.99 4.07
C ASN A 34 1.98 22.95 2.71
N GLU A 35 2.64 23.49 1.67
CA GLU A 35 2.11 23.49 0.31
C GLU A 35 2.08 22.06 -0.27
N ALA A 36 3.12 21.27 -0.01
CA ALA A 36 3.19 19.86 -0.39
C ALA A 36 2.11 19.03 0.30
N GLN A 37 1.90 19.21 1.61
CA GLN A 37 0.82 18.56 2.35
C GLN A 37 -0.55 18.91 1.78
N LYS A 38 -0.78 20.20 1.53
CA LYS A 38 -2.03 20.67 0.92
C LYS A 38 -2.23 20.03 -0.45
N TYR A 39 -1.21 20.01 -1.29
CA TYR A 39 -1.27 19.34 -2.59
C TYR A 39 -1.64 17.86 -2.45
N CYS A 40 -0.98 17.13 -1.54
CA CYS A 40 -1.28 15.72 -1.34
C CYS A 40 -2.72 15.52 -0.87
N ARG A 41 -3.23 16.31 0.08
CA ARG A 41 -4.63 16.20 0.53
C ARG A 41 -5.66 16.58 -0.53
N GLU A 42 -5.27 17.37 -1.53
CA GLU A 42 -6.15 17.73 -2.65
C GLU A 42 -6.23 16.64 -3.73
N HIS A 43 -5.20 15.78 -3.86
CA HIS A 43 -5.06 14.83 -4.98
C HIS A 43 -4.91 13.37 -4.55
N HIS A 44 -4.58 13.14 -3.28
CA HIS A 44 -4.21 11.87 -2.66
C HIS A 44 -4.71 11.88 -1.19
N TYR A 45 -4.28 10.92 -0.37
CA TYR A 45 -4.63 10.89 1.05
C TYR A 45 -3.87 11.95 1.87
N ASP A 46 -2.53 11.90 1.89
CA ASP A 46 -1.68 12.89 2.60
C ASP A 46 -0.23 12.81 2.09
N LEU A 47 0.68 13.61 2.65
CA LEU A 47 2.12 13.33 2.56
C LEU A 47 2.42 11.94 3.13
N SER A 48 3.43 11.28 2.56
CA SER A 48 3.75 9.91 2.89
C SER A 48 4.22 9.75 4.34
N THR A 49 3.53 8.87 5.05
CA THR A 49 4.06 8.17 6.22
C THR A 49 4.89 7.00 5.74
N LEU A 50 6.17 6.93 6.15
CA LEU A 50 7.10 5.88 5.71
C LEU A 50 7.62 5.10 6.91
N THR A 51 7.87 3.81 6.70
CA THR A 51 8.79 3.00 7.49
C THR A 51 10.20 3.11 6.91
N SER A 52 11.22 2.69 7.68
CA SER A 52 12.60 2.66 7.18
C SER A 52 12.74 1.79 5.93
N LYS A 53 11.98 0.71 5.80
CA LYS A 53 12.00 -0.15 4.61
C LYS A 53 11.36 0.51 3.40
N GLU A 54 10.17 1.10 3.56
CA GLU A 54 9.49 1.84 2.48
C GLU A 54 10.38 2.99 1.98
N ALA A 55 11.04 3.72 2.88
CA ALA A 55 11.98 4.79 2.55
C ALA A 55 13.07 4.34 1.57
N HIS A 56 13.72 3.20 1.83
CA HIS A 56 14.73 2.65 0.93
C HIS A 56 14.14 2.19 -0.41
N GLN A 57 12.92 1.65 -0.41
CA GLN A 57 12.26 1.19 -1.63
C GLN A 57 11.88 2.36 -2.55
N VAL A 58 11.29 3.43 -2.01
CA VAL A 58 10.78 4.54 -2.82
C VAL A 58 11.90 5.41 -3.42
N ILE A 59 13.07 5.51 -2.77
CA ILE A 59 14.21 6.27 -3.30
C ILE A 59 14.92 5.53 -4.45
N LYS A 60 15.04 4.19 -4.36
CA LYS A 60 15.81 3.38 -5.31
C LYS A 60 15.37 3.56 -6.77
N TYR A 61 14.10 3.86 -7.00
CA TYR A 61 13.48 3.87 -8.33
C TYR A 61 13.17 5.27 -8.85
N GLN A 62 13.57 6.33 -8.16
CA GLN A 62 13.20 7.70 -8.50
C GLN A 62 14.44 8.53 -8.81
N ASP A 63 14.42 9.23 -9.94
CA ASP A 63 15.46 10.19 -10.32
C ASP A 63 15.23 11.52 -9.58
N ILE A 64 15.58 11.53 -8.30
CA ILE A 64 15.36 12.68 -7.41
C ILE A 64 16.61 13.57 -7.41
N ASN A 65 16.53 14.71 -8.09
CA ASN A 65 17.61 15.70 -8.17
C ASN A 65 17.62 16.69 -6.98
N TYR A 66 17.31 16.20 -5.77
CA TYR A 66 17.35 16.96 -4.53
C TYR A 66 18.06 16.14 -3.45
N TRP A 67 18.73 16.82 -2.51
CA TRP A 67 19.42 16.14 -1.40
C TRP A 67 18.44 15.59 -0.34
N ALA A 68 17.22 16.12 -0.32
CA ALA A 68 16.12 15.67 0.53
C ALA A 68 14.77 15.80 -0.19
N VAL A 69 13.76 15.07 0.31
CA VAL A 69 12.37 15.13 -0.14
C VAL A 69 11.41 15.22 1.04
N TRP A 70 10.28 15.91 0.87
CA TRP A 70 9.30 15.98 1.94
C TRP A 70 8.53 14.68 2.13
N VAL A 71 8.30 14.37 3.40
CA VAL A 71 7.46 13.29 3.92
C VAL A 71 6.55 13.86 5.01
N GLY A 72 5.56 13.09 5.46
CA GLY A 72 4.48 13.60 6.32
C GLY A 72 4.85 13.89 7.77
N LEU A 73 6.11 13.70 8.18
CA LEU A 73 6.51 13.86 9.57
C LEU A 73 6.76 15.34 9.90
N TYR A 74 6.11 15.83 10.95
CA TYR A 74 6.28 17.19 11.43
C TYR A 74 6.19 17.25 12.96
N LYS A 75 6.75 18.30 13.54
CA LYS A 75 6.76 18.54 14.98
C LYS A 75 5.47 19.23 15.38
N ILE A 76 4.84 18.75 16.45
CA ILE A 76 3.62 19.37 16.96
C ILE A 76 3.96 20.78 17.47
N PRO A 77 3.22 21.83 17.03
CA PRO A 77 3.41 23.17 17.55
C PRO A 77 3.32 23.20 19.08
N LYS A 78 4.31 23.82 19.74
CA LYS A 78 4.43 23.94 21.21
C LYS A 78 4.82 22.65 21.95
N SER A 79 5.08 21.54 21.25
CA SER A 79 5.76 20.39 21.86
C SER A 79 7.27 20.53 21.70
N LEU A 80 8.04 20.20 22.72
CA LEU A 80 9.51 20.28 22.64
C LEU A 80 10.11 19.06 21.92
N LEU A 81 9.43 17.92 21.93
CA LEU A 81 10.00 16.62 21.51
C LEU A 81 9.10 15.79 20.59
N GLU A 82 7.82 16.15 20.44
CA GLU A 82 6.84 15.28 19.81
C GLU A 82 6.71 15.56 18.32
N TRP A 83 6.97 14.53 17.53
CA TRP A 83 6.74 14.47 16.10
C TRP A 83 5.56 13.55 15.82
N ILE A 84 4.80 13.85 14.76
CA ILE A 84 3.69 13.02 14.29
C ILE A 84 3.63 13.01 12.78
N TRP A 85 3.12 11.92 12.22
CA TRP A 85 2.84 11.81 10.80
C TRP A 85 1.51 12.51 10.47
N SER A 86 1.51 13.30 9.40
CA SER A 86 0.34 14.05 8.97
C SER A 86 -0.83 13.18 8.54
N GLY A 87 -0.55 11.98 8.02
CA GLY A 87 -1.56 10.97 7.67
C GLY A 87 -2.22 10.29 8.88
N GLY A 88 -1.68 10.53 10.09
CA GLY A 88 -2.21 10.02 11.35
C GLY A 88 -1.77 8.60 11.73
N GLU A 89 -0.96 7.95 10.90
CA GLU A 89 -0.39 6.64 11.24
C GLU A 89 0.75 6.76 12.25
N ASN A 90 0.92 5.72 13.06
CA ASN A 90 1.90 5.70 14.14
C ASN A 90 3.08 4.80 13.77
N GLU A 91 3.93 5.27 12.85
CA GLU A 91 5.15 4.56 12.44
C GLU A 91 6.40 5.04 13.19
N PRO A 92 7.32 4.14 13.56
CA PRO A 92 8.58 4.51 14.18
C PRO A 92 9.42 5.45 13.30
N TYR A 93 10.08 6.41 13.93
CA TYR A 93 10.97 7.35 13.25
C TYR A 93 12.37 6.75 13.06
N PHE A 94 12.98 7.02 11.91
CA PHE A 94 14.32 6.56 11.52
C PHE A 94 15.21 7.77 11.20
N TRP A 95 15.47 8.57 12.24
CA TRP A 95 16.30 9.76 12.18
C TRP A 95 17.74 9.46 11.77
N SER A 96 18.39 10.43 11.14
CA SER A 96 19.85 10.47 11.04
C SER A 96 20.47 10.58 12.43
N SER A 97 21.75 10.21 12.55
CA SER A 97 22.50 10.43 13.78
C SER A 97 22.48 11.91 14.16
N ASP A 98 22.35 12.18 15.46
CA ASP A 98 22.30 13.51 16.09
C ASP A 98 21.05 14.36 15.77
N GLU A 99 19.99 13.73 15.23
CA GLU A 99 18.73 14.38 14.89
C GLU A 99 17.54 13.81 15.69
N PRO A 100 16.51 14.62 15.98
CA PRO A 100 16.37 16.03 15.60
C PRO A 100 17.26 16.96 16.44
N ASN A 101 18.00 17.84 15.77
CA ASN A 101 18.74 18.91 16.39
C ASN A 101 17.74 20.00 16.81
N TYR A 102 17.79 20.47 18.05
CA TYR A 102 16.78 21.38 18.59
C TYR A 102 17.02 22.84 18.17
N LEU A 103 17.34 23.08 16.89
CA LEU A 103 17.46 24.43 16.35
C LEU A 103 16.06 25.01 16.06
N ASP A 104 15.83 26.24 16.50
CA ASP A 104 14.52 26.89 16.73
C ASP A 104 13.59 27.10 15.49
N LEU A 105 13.82 26.46 14.34
CA LEU A 105 13.04 26.69 13.11
C LEU A 105 12.82 25.44 12.22
N GLU A 106 13.18 24.25 12.69
CA GLU A 106 13.15 23.01 11.91
C GLU A 106 12.03 22.06 12.40
N ASP A 107 10.78 22.43 12.13
CA ASP A 107 9.60 21.71 12.62
C ASP A 107 9.02 20.71 11.60
N CYS A 108 9.69 20.48 10.47
CA CYS A 108 9.25 19.55 9.42
C CYS A 108 10.36 18.56 9.08
N ALA A 109 10.02 17.32 8.73
CA ALA A 109 11.02 16.33 8.37
C ALA A 109 11.10 16.13 6.86
N GLY A 110 12.33 16.07 6.35
CA GLY A 110 12.65 15.57 5.03
C GLY A 110 13.37 14.23 5.12
N MET A 111 13.18 13.39 4.11
CA MET A 111 13.95 12.16 3.93
C MET A 111 15.14 12.46 3.02
N VAL A 112 16.35 12.14 3.48
CA VAL A 112 17.59 12.33 2.74
C VAL A 112 17.69 11.30 1.63
N THR A 113 17.95 11.76 0.41
CA THR A 113 17.96 10.88 -0.77
C THR A 113 19.16 9.96 -0.84
N SER A 114 20.27 10.29 -0.19
CA SER A 114 21.50 9.49 -0.23
C SER A 114 21.51 8.29 0.72
N ASN A 115 20.73 8.34 1.81
CA ASN A 115 20.74 7.29 2.84
C ASN A 115 19.35 6.92 3.38
N SER A 116 18.28 7.53 2.87
CA SER A 116 16.89 7.28 3.26
C SER A 116 16.58 7.56 4.74
N LEU A 117 17.40 8.36 5.45
CA LEU A 117 17.16 8.73 6.84
C LEU A 117 16.41 10.07 6.95
N LEU A 118 15.71 10.25 8.06
CA LEU A 118 14.97 11.48 8.33
C LEU A 118 15.88 12.57 8.91
N LEU A 119 15.65 13.81 8.48
CA LEU A 119 16.23 15.03 9.04
C LEU A 119 15.13 16.04 9.29
N ASN A 120 15.22 16.80 10.37
CA ASN A 120 14.42 18.00 10.53
C ASN A 120 14.99 19.12 9.65
N ILE A 121 14.11 19.87 9.00
CA ILE A 121 14.45 20.91 8.04
C ILE A 121 13.43 22.04 8.21
N ASN A 122 13.85 23.27 7.91
CA ASN A 122 12.95 24.41 7.87
C ASN A 122 11.79 24.15 6.88
N CYS A 123 10.56 24.17 7.38
CA CYS A 123 9.32 23.90 6.65
C CYS A 123 9.10 24.79 5.40
N HIS A 124 9.77 25.93 5.32
CA HIS A 124 9.70 26.87 4.19
C HIS A 124 10.69 26.54 3.06
N THR A 125 11.58 25.57 3.27
CA THR A 125 12.46 25.07 2.22
C THR A 125 11.62 24.38 1.14
N HIS A 126 12.07 24.46 -0.12
CA HIS A 126 11.33 23.88 -1.23
C HIS A 126 11.98 22.58 -1.70
N PHE A 127 11.23 21.48 -1.60
CA PHE A 127 11.65 20.16 -2.07
C PHE A 127 10.52 19.50 -2.85
N THR A 128 10.88 18.51 -3.67
CA THR A 128 9.91 17.51 -4.13
C THR A 128 9.45 16.64 -2.97
N PHE A 129 8.34 15.94 -3.13
CA PHE A 129 7.68 15.29 -2.01
C PHE A 129 7.00 13.99 -2.41
N PHE A 130 6.76 13.14 -1.43
CA PHE A 130 5.99 11.91 -1.62
C PHE A 130 4.58 12.08 -1.05
N CYS A 131 3.55 11.92 -1.89
CA CYS A 131 2.18 11.70 -1.41
C CYS A 131 1.95 10.21 -1.19
N MET A 132 0.96 9.86 -0.38
CA MET A 132 0.48 8.49 -0.27
C MET A 132 -1.01 8.39 -0.51
N ASP A 133 -1.42 7.24 -1.02
CA ASP A 133 -2.80 6.79 -1.08
C ASP A 133 -2.98 5.57 -0.18
N LEU A 134 -4.15 5.48 0.48
CA LEU A 134 -4.53 4.36 1.32
C LEU A 134 -5.46 3.42 0.58
N PHE A 135 -5.13 2.12 0.62
CA PHE A 135 -5.93 1.08 0.00
C PHE A 135 -6.34 0.02 1.02
N GLU A 136 -7.55 -0.48 0.86
CA GLU A 136 -8.09 -1.63 1.57
C GLU A 136 -7.97 -2.88 0.71
N LEU A 137 -7.47 -3.96 1.31
CA LEU A 137 -7.48 -5.28 0.70
C LEU A 137 -8.79 -6.01 1.04
N ILE A 138 -9.54 -6.42 0.02
CA ILE A 138 -10.82 -7.09 0.19
C ILE A 138 -10.74 -8.53 -0.33
N LEU A 139 -10.85 -9.50 0.58
CA LEU A 139 -11.03 -10.90 0.20
C LEU A 139 -12.51 -11.17 -0.14
N VAL A 140 -12.78 -11.44 -1.40
CA VAL A 140 -14.12 -11.81 -1.87
C VAL A 140 -14.27 -13.33 -1.90
N LYS A 141 -15.19 -13.87 -1.09
CA LYS A 141 -15.43 -15.32 -0.94
C LYS A 141 -16.46 -15.86 -1.95
N GLN A 142 -16.47 -15.31 -3.16
CA GLN A 142 -17.23 -15.87 -4.28
C GLN A 142 -16.30 -16.75 -5.12
N ASN A 143 -16.84 -17.77 -5.78
CA ASN A 143 -16.06 -18.65 -6.64
C ASN A 143 -16.25 -18.20 -8.10
N LYS A 144 -15.22 -17.60 -8.70
CA LYS A 144 -15.25 -17.08 -10.08
C LYS A 144 -13.98 -17.45 -10.84
N THR A 145 -14.09 -17.53 -12.17
CA THR A 145 -12.94 -17.53 -13.08
C THR A 145 -12.13 -16.25 -12.90
N TRP A 146 -10.91 -16.21 -13.43
CA TRP A 146 -10.08 -15.01 -13.34
C TRP A 146 -10.76 -13.79 -13.99
N GLU A 147 -11.31 -13.94 -15.19
CA GLU A 147 -12.08 -12.91 -15.89
C GLU A 147 -13.30 -12.47 -15.07
N GLY A 148 -14.05 -13.42 -14.51
CA GLY A 148 -15.22 -13.09 -13.69
C GLY A 148 -14.86 -12.37 -12.38
N ALA A 149 -13.69 -12.69 -11.80
CA ALA A 149 -13.16 -11.99 -10.63
C ALA A 149 -12.72 -10.56 -10.97
N LEU A 150 -12.05 -10.37 -12.12
CA LEU A 150 -11.67 -9.05 -12.63
C LEU A 150 -12.90 -8.16 -12.83
N ASP A 151 -13.91 -8.65 -13.55
CA ASP A 151 -15.13 -7.91 -13.81
C ASP A 151 -15.82 -7.53 -12.50
N TYR A 152 -15.94 -8.49 -11.57
CA TYR A 152 -16.52 -8.21 -10.26
C TYR A 152 -15.76 -7.11 -9.50
N CYS A 153 -14.43 -7.18 -9.44
CA CYS A 153 -13.66 -6.17 -8.73
C CYS A 153 -13.80 -4.78 -9.36
N ARG A 154 -13.89 -4.68 -10.69
CA ARG A 154 -14.06 -3.38 -11.38
C ARG A 154 -15.48 -2.83 -11.30
N GLU A 155 -16.47 -3.70 -11.12
CA GLU A 155 -17.87 -3.29 -10.89
C GLU A 155 -18.12 -2.81 -9.46
N ASN A 156 -17.41 -3.36 -8.47
CA ASN A 156 -17.70 -3.15 -7.04
C ASN A 156 -16.60 -2.42 -6.26
N TYR A 157 -15.39 -2.38 -6.79
CA TYR A 157 -14.19 -1.79 -6.18
C TYR A 157 -13.32 -1.15 -7.29
N ILE A 158 -12.00 -1.05 -7.08
CA ILE A 158 -11.09 -0.48 -8.09
C ILE A 158 -10.65 -1.54 -9.10
N ASP A 159 -9.98 -2.58 -8.63
CA ASP A 159 -9.46 -3.66 -9.47
C ASP A 159 -9.06 -4.88 -8.61
N LEU A 160 -8.54 -5.93 -9.24
CA LEU A 160 -7.81 -7.01 -8.58
C LEU A 160 -6.50 -6.49 -7.94
N VAL A 161 -6.09 -7.11 -6.84
CA VAL A 161 -4.88 -6.72 -6.12
C VAL A 161 -3.60 -6.96 -6.94
N SER A 162 -2.69 -6.01 -6.85
CA SER A 162 -1.28 -6.15 -7.20
C SER A 162 -0.43 -6.29 -5.95
N ILE A 163 0.56 -7.19 -5.99
CA ILE A 163 1.41 -7.47 -4.83
C ILE A 163 2.80 -6.84 -5.09
N THR A 164 2.93 -5.55 -4.81
CA THR A 164 4.10 -4.74 -5.18
C THR A 164 4.97 -4.27 -4.01
N SER A 165 4.54 -4.50 -2.77
CA SER A 165 5.29 -4.12 -1.56
C SER A 165 5.27 -5.22 -0.49
N GLU A 166 6.14 -5.09 0.52
CA GLU A 166 6.17 -6.03 1.65
C GLU A 166 4.88 -6.01 2.48
N ASN A 167 4.26 -4.84 2.62
CA ASN A 167 3.02 -4.67 3.37
C ASN A 167 1.89 -5.45 2.72
N ILE A 168 1.62 -5.21 1.43
CA ILE A 168 0.57 -5.95 0.70
C ILE A 168 0.87 -7.44 0.62
N THR A 169 2.15 -7.82 0.52
CA THR A 169 2.58 -9.22 0.58
C THR A 169 2.17 -9.86 1.91
N THR A 170 2.38 -9.17 3.03
CA THR A 170 2.01 -9.65 4.37
C THR A 170 0.50 -9.74 4.53
N ASP A 171 -0.23 -8.73 4.06
CA ASP A 171 -1.69 -8.66 4.13
C ASP A 171 -2.35 -9.76 3.33
N VAL A 172 -1.94 -9.98 2.09
CA VAL A 172 -2.45 -11.06 1.24
C VAL A 172 -2.18 -12.42 1.88
N LYS A 173 -0.96 -12.67 2.37
CA LYS A 173 -0.60 -13.94 3.04
C LYS A 173 -1.41 -14.17 4.32
N THR A 174 -1.75 -13.12 5.04
CA THR A 174 -2.58 -13.21 6.25
C THR A 174 -4.04 -13.47 5.90
N ASN A 175 -4.61 -12.70 4.98
CA ASN A 175 -6.03 -12.80 4.62
C ASN A 175 -6.38 -14.12 3.92
N THR A 176 -5.44 -14.73 3.19
CA THR A 176 -5.65 -16.07 2.59
C THR A 176 -5.98 -17.15 3.62
N MET A 177 -5.66 -16.99 4.91
CA MET A 177 -6.04 -17.95 5.95
C MET A 177 -7.56 -18.05 6.14
N THR A 178 -8.30 -17.03 5.72
CA THR A 178 -9.77 -16.99 5.82
C THR A 178 -10.47 -17.33 4.50
N SER A 179 -9.70 -17.68 3.46
CA SER A 179 -10.21 -18.15 2.17
C SER A 179 -10.93 -19.49 2.29
N GLN A 180 -11.88 -19.73 1.39
CA GLN A 180 -12.59 -21.01 1.26
C GLN A 180 -12.04 -21.88 0.13
N THR A 181 -11.05 -21.37 -0.61
CA THR A 181 -10.45 -22.01 -1.79
C THR A 181 -8.94 -22.20 -1.57
N LEU A 182 -8.35 -23.22 -2.20
CA LEU A 182 -6.93 -23.56 -2.04
C LEU A 182 -6.00 -22.49 -2.63
N TYR A 183 -6.51 -21.73 -3.59
CA TYR A 183 -5.84 -20.64 -4.26
C TYR A 183 -6.75 -19.40 -4.26
N VAL A 184 -6.16 -18.21 -4.23
CA VAL A 184 -6.92 -16.95 -4.28
C VAL A 184 -6.39 -16.06 -5.40
N TRP A 185 -7.26 -15.63 -6.32
CA TRP A 185 -6.85 -14.83 -7.47
C TRP A 185 -6.23 -13.49 -7.07
N THR A 186 -5.26 -13.08 -7.89
CA THR A 186 -4.64 -11.76 -7.90
C THR A 186 -4.76 -11.14 -9.29
N GLY A 187 -4.37 -9.88 -9.45
CA GLY A 187 -4.38 -9.19 -10.73
C GLY A 187 -3.24 -9.59 -11.68
N LEU A 188 -2.36 -10.53 -11.32
CA LEU A 188 -1.24 -10.89 -12.18
C LEU A 188 -1.68 -11.82 -13.31
N ARG A 189 -1.33 -11.44 -14.55
CA ARG A 189 -1.69 -12.17 -15.76
C ARG A 189 -0.50 -12.28 -16.71
N PHE A 190 -0.40 -13.43 -17.39
CA PHE A 190 0.54 -13.64 -18.47
C PHE A 190 -0.15 -13.42 -19.83
N LEU A 191 0.26 -12.38 -20.55
CA LEU A 191 -0.23 -12.10 -21.91
C LEU A 191 0.93 -11.53 -22.74
N ALA A 192 0.93 -11.78 -24.05
CA ALA A 192 1.94 -11.25 -24.96
C ALA A 192 3.40 -11.49 -24.51
N GLY A 193 3.66 -12.66 -23.91
CA GLY A 193 5.03 -13.10 -23.57
C GLY A 193 5.59 -12.57 -22.24
N HIS A 194 4.82 -11.86 -21.42
CA HIS A 194 5.28 -11.36 -20.13
C HIS A 194 4.16 -11.37 -19.07
N TRP A 195 4.57 -11.32 -17.80
CA TRP A 195 3.67 -11.10 -16.66
C TRP A 195 3.49 -9.61 -16.41
N PHE A 196 2.28 -9.19 -16.08
CA PHE A 196 1.97 -7.81 -15.69
C PHE A 196 0.77 -7.79 -14.73
N TRP A 197 0.67 -6.74 -13.93
CA TRP A 197 -0.50 -6.47 -13.10
C TRP A 197 -1.57 -5.79 -13.95
N VAL A 198 -2.78 -6.34 -13.95
CA VAL A 198 -3.88 -5.83 -14.78
C VAL A 198 -4.34 -4.41 -14.41
N ASN A 199 -4.05 -3.98 -13.17
CA ASN A 199 -4.33 -2.63 -12.68
C ASN A 199 -3.28 -1.59 -13.10
N GLY A 200 -2.26 -2.00 -13.87
CA GLY A 200 -1.24 -1.10 -14.41
C GLY A 200 -0.02 -0.87 -13.51
N ASP A 201 0.01 -1.47 -12.31
CA ASP A 201 1.20 -1.41 -11.47
C ASP A 201 2.40 -2.11 -12.12
N GLU A 202 3.60 -1.62 -11.80
CA GLU A 202 4.84 -2.19 -12.31
C GLU A 202 5.08 -3.62 -11.79
N TYR A 203 5.54 -4.49 -12.68
CA TYR A 203 5.95 -5.85 -12.35
C TYR A 203 7.47 -5.93 -12.25
N GLU A 204 8.00 -6.13 -11.03
CA GLU A 204 9.42 -6.34 -10.81
C GLU A 204 9.80 -7.81 -11.07
N ASN A 205 10.56 -8.06 -12.14
CA ASN A 205 11.09 -9.39 -12.46
C ASN A 205 11.90 -9.97 -11.29
N GLY A 206 11.53 -11.17 -10.83
CA GLY A 206 12.24 -11.88 -9.76
C GLY A 206 11.84 -11.51 -8.33
N SER A 207 10.90 -10.58 -8.14
CA SER A 207 10.36 -10.24 -6.81
C SER A 207 9.39 -11.31 -6.27
N GLN A 208 8.77 -12.07 -7.17
CA GLN A 208 7.82 -13.13 -6.86
C GLN A 208 8.33 -14.42 -7.45
N ASN A 209 8.25 -15.52 -6.70
CA ASN A 209 8.72 -16.87 -7.08
C ASN A 209 7.91 -17.49 -8.24
N ILE A 210 7.55 -16.70 -9.25
CA ILE A 210 6.97 -17.16 -10.50
C ILE A 210 8.11 -17.50 -11.44
N PRO A 211 8.09 -18.70 -12.04
CA PRO A 211 9.06 -19.07 -13.05
C PRO A 211 9.09 -18.04 -14.18
N LEU A 212 10.28 -17.52 -14.51
CA LEU A 212 10.52 -16.65 -15.67
C LEU A 212 10.24 -17.34 -17.02
N GLN A 213 10.00 -18.65 -16.99
CA GLN A 213 9.70 -19.45 -18.18
C GLN A 213 8.23 -19.29 -18.57
N CYS A 214 7.96 -19.26 -19.88
CA CYS A 214 6.60 -19.20 -20.42
C CYS A 214 5.72 -20.27 -19.75
N PRO A 215 4.67 -19.90 -19.00
CA PRO A 215 3.81 -20.88 -18.37
C PRO A 215 3.07 -21.69 -19.43
N ALA A 216 2.60 -22.88 -19.05
CA ALA A 216 1.73 -23.69 -19.90
C ALA A 216 0.51 -22.88 -20.36
N ASN A 217 -0.06 -23.22 -21.52
CA ASN A 217 -1.10 -22.41 -22.15
C ASN A 217 -2.31 -22.13 -21.26
N ASN A 218 -2.68 -23.05 -20.38
CA ASN A 218 -3.78 -22.86 -19.43
C ASN A 218 -3.35 -22.15 -18.14
N LEU A 219 -2.07 -22.15 -17.76
CA LEU A 219 -1.57 -21.58 -16.49
C LEU A 219 -1.17 -20.10 -16.60
N ARG A 220 -2.05 -19.26 -17.16
CA ARG A 220 -1.72 -17.85 -17.48
C ARG A 220 -2.27 -16.82 -16.50
N CYS A 221 -2.92 -17.26 -15.44
CA CYS A 221 -3.41 -16.42 -14.35
C CYS A 221 -2.66 -16.76 -13.08
N ALA A 222 -2.43 -15.80 -12.18
CA ALA A 222 -1.73 -16.08 -10.92
C ALA A 222 -2.63 -15.95 -9.70
N ALA A 223 -2.49 -16.93 -8.81
CA ALA A 223 -3.21 -16.99 -7.55
C ALA A 223 -2.25 -17.31 -6.40
N VAL A 224 -2.58 -16.86 -5.20
CA VAL A 224 -1.81 -17.16 -4.01
C VAL A 224 -2.24 -18.50 -3.44
N ASP A 225 -1.29 -19.42 -3.30
CA ASP A 225 -1.45 -20.69 -2.61
C ASP A 225 -1.70 -20.44 -1.12
N THR A 226 -2.85 -20.87 -0.60
CA THR A 226 -3.25 -20.57 0.78
C THR A 226 -2.45 -21.36 1.81
N THR A 227 -1.80 -22.45 1.40
CA THR A 227 -0.95 -23.29 2.27
C THR A 227 0.49 -22.79 2.26
N LEU A 228 1.08 -22.69 1.07
CA LEU A 228 2.48 -22.33 0.89
C LEU A 228 2.72 -20.82 0.95
N LYS A 229 1.67 -20.00 0.89
CA LYS A 229 1.73 -18.54 0.93
C LYS A 229 2.62 -17.95 -0.17
N VAL A 230 2.63 -18.59 -1.34
CA VAL A 230 3.39 -18.17 -2.52
C VAL A 230 2.46 -17.96 -3.70
N LEU A 231 2.81 -17.02 -4.58
CA LEU A 231 2.08 -16.79 -5.81
C LEU A 231 2.44 -17.88 -6.83
N LYS A 232 1.44 -18.48 -7.47
CA LYS A 232 1.60 -19.55 -8.46
C LYS A 232 0.76 -19.30 -9.71
N PRO A 233 1.25 -19.69 -10.90
CA PRO A 233 0.42 -19.81 -12.09
C PRO A 233 -0.69 -20.86 -11.87
N GLN A 234 -1.90 -20.56 -12.30
CA GLN A 234 -3.12 -21.38 -12.19
C GLN A 234 -3.95 -21.30 -13.47
N ASP A 235 -4.87 -22.26 -13.64
CA ASP A 235 -5.79 -22.30 -14.77
C ASP A 235 -6.85 -21.20 -14.64
N CYS A 236 -6.90 -20.27 -15.59
CA CYS A 236 -7.78 -19.10 -15.53
C CYS A 236 -9.28 -19.45 -15.42
N GLU A 237 -9.67 -20.66 -15.84
CA GLU A 237 -11.05 -21.17 -15.77
C GLU A 237 -11.41 -21.77 -14.39
N GLU A 238 -10.44 -21.88 -13.47
CA GLU A 238 -10.73 -22.29 -12.09
C GLU A 238 -11.60 -21.26 -11.36
N HIS A 239 -12.52 -21.77 -10.55
CA HIS A 239 -13.44 -20.94 -9.78
C HIS A 239 -12.91 -20.75 -8.36
N LEU A 240 -12.19 -19.65 -8.15
CA LEU A 240 -11.50 -19.35 -6.90
C LEU A 240 -12.09 -18.12 -6.21
N ASN A 241 -11.77 -17.96 -4.92
CA ASN A 241 -11.91 -16.67 -4.25
C ASN A 241 -10.85 -15.70 -4.78
N PHE A 242 -11.03 -14.41 -4.52
CA PHE A 242 -10.18 -13.40 -5.14
C PHE A 242 -10.03 -12.15 -4.28
N PHE A 243 -8.92 -11.43 -4.47
CA PHE A 243 -8.62 -10.19 -3.78
C PHE A 243 -8.90 -8.99 -4.67
N CYS A 244 -9.80 -8.11 -4.22
CA CYS A 244 -9.96 -6.78 -4.79
C CYS A 244 -9.22 -5.74 -3.95
N ILE A 245 -8.95 -4.58 -4.55
CA ILE A 245 -8.48 -3.39 -3.86
C ILE A 245 -9.53 -2.30 -3.92
N ASN A 246 -9.65 -1.55 -2.83
CA ASN A 246 -10.49 -0.36 -2.75
C ASN A 246 -9.65 0.81 -2.22
N MET A 247 -9.97 2.03 -2.63
CA MET A 247 -9.32 3.22 -2.07
C MET A 247 -10.09 3.65 -0.82
N LYS A 248 -9.35 3.97 0.24
CA LYS A 248 -9.92 4.56 1.43
C LYS A 248 -10.10 6.06 1.21
N SER A 249 -11.36 6.51 1.20
CA SER A 249 -11.75 7.93 1.15
C SER A 249 -11.65 8.60 2.50
#